data_AF-A0A183BVS2-F1
#
_entry.id   AF-A0A183BVS2-F1
#
_cell.length_a   1.000
_cell.length_b   1.000
_cell.length_c   1.000
_cell.angle_alpha   90.00
_cell.angle_beta   90.00
_cell.angle_gamma   90.00
#
_symmetry.space_group_name_H-M   'P 1'
#
loop_
_entity.id
_entity.type
_entity.pdbx_description
1 polymer ?
#
loop_
_entity_poly.entity_id
_entity_poly.type
_entity_poly.pdbx_seq_one_letter_code
_entity_poly.pdbx_strand_id
1 'polypeptide(L)'
;MALLNKEMEQYDRSLIKKPVVLLLNKVDVEDGEQKAQELCEFLLGEGRDGRWPMRLTVAKGKEEGLDMRPYYPIRFRSVHAISAKERQLGNVKTVLRKIYRELKPLKKALFVEEWEDWSNHPKGNILC
;
A
#
# COMPACT_ATOMS: atom_id res chain seq x y z
N MET A 1 -6.74 3.63 -7.84
CA MET A 1 -6.93 2.41 -7.02
C MET A 1 -7.85 1.38 -7.67
N ALA A 2 -9.02 1.78 -8.17
CA ALA A 2 -9.98 0.88 -8.83
C ALA A 2 -9.37 0.07 -9.98
N LEU A 3 -8.68 0.74 -10.90
CA LEU A 3 -8.01 0.11 -12.05
C LEU A 3 -6.99 -0.96 -11.61
N LEU A 4 -6.04 -0.60 -10.74
CA LEU A 4 -5.06 -1.53 -10.20
C LEU A 4 -5.71 -2.76 -9.54
N ASN A 5 -6.79 -2.55 -8.77
CA ASN A 5 -7.51 -3.65 -8.16
C ASN A 5 -8.13 -4.57 -9.21
N LYS A 6 -8.69 -4.02 -10.30
CA LYS A 6 -9.29 -4.79 -11.39
C LYS A 6 -8.22 -5.57 -12.17
N GLU A 7 -7.08 -4.97 -12.45
CA GLU A 7 -5.93 -5.64 -13.07
C GLU A 7 -5.42 -6.81 -12.21
N MET A 8 -5.27 -6.60 -10.90
CA MET A 8 -4.89 -7.67 -9.97
C MET A 8 -5.92 -8.81 -9.94
N GLU A 9 -7.22 -8.49 -10.02
CA GLU A 9 -8.29 -9.47 -10.05
C GLU A 9 -8.25 -10.35 -11.30
N GLN A 10 -7.97 -9.74 -12.45
CA GLN A 10 -7.86 -10.40 -13.74
C GLN A 10 -6.59 -11.24 -13.85
N TYR A 11 -5.50 -10.77 -13.25
CA TYR A 11 -4.22 -11.46 -13.26
C TYR A 11 -4.20 -12.69 -12.34
N ASP A 12 -4.44 -12.49 -11.04
CA ASP A 12 -4.49 -13.56 -10.04
C ASP A 12 -5.29 -13.13 -8.80
N ARG A 13 -6.48 -13.72 -8.65
CA ARG A 13 -7.38 -13.46 -7.51
C ARG A 13 -6.76 -13.82 -6.15
N SER A 14 -5.74 -14.67 -6.09
CA SER A 14 -5.02 -14.97 -4.85
C SER A 14 -4.32 -13.74 -4.28
N LEU A 15 -3.92 -12.79 -5.12
CA LEU A 15 -3.24 -11.56 -4.73
C LEU A 15 -4.15 -10.63 -3.92
N ILE A 16 -5.45 -10.57 -4.24
CA ILE A 16 -6.44 -9.75 -3.53
C ILE A 16 -6.70 -10.29 -2.11
N LYS A 17 -6.47 -11.59 -1.89
CA LYS A 17 -6.65 -12.24 -0.59
C LYS A 17 -5.45 -12.04 0.36
N LYS A 18 -4.30 -11.59 -0.16
CA LYS A 18 -3.11 -11.33 0.67
C LYS A 18 -3.33 -10.05 1.50
N PRO A 19 -2.71 -9.93 2.68
CA PRO A 19 -2.72 -8.67 3.42
C PRO A 19 -2.13 -7.54 2.58
N VAL A 20 -2.90 -6.48 2.33
CA VAL A 20 -2.46 -5.31 1.55
C VAL A 20 -2.27 -4.10 2.46
N VAL A 21 -1.16 -3.39 2.25
CA VAL A 21 -0.89 -2.07 2.84
C VAL A 21 -0.85 -1.06 1.71
N LEU A 22 -1.58 0.05 1.84
CA LEU A 22 -1.54 1.12 0.85
C LEU A 22 -0.56 2.21 1.30
N LEU A 23 0.38 2.53 0.43
CA LEU A 23 1.33 3.63 0.63
C LEU A 23 1.00 4.76 -0.36
N LEU A 24 0.50 5.87 0.16
CA LEU A 24 0.25 7.09 -0.59
C LEU A 24 1.56 7.87 -0.65
N ASN A 25 2.33 7.63 -1.71
CA ASN A 25 3.63 8.25 -1.92
C ASN A 25 3.49 9.66 -2.52
N LYS A 26 4.56 10.46 -2.37
CA LYS A 26 4.70 11.83 -2.88
C LYS A 26 3.91 12.88 -2.09
N VAL A 27 3.89 12.79 -0.76
CA VAL A 27 3.32 13.87 0.06
C VAL A 27 4.11 15.18 -0.02
N ASP A 28 5.35 15.12 -0.50
CA ASP A 28 6.27 16.26 -0.68
C ASP A 28 5.94 17.19 -1.85
N VAL A 29 4.89 16.88 -2.63
CA VAL A 29 4.42 17.75 -3.73
C VAL A 29 3.33 18.71 -3.23
N GLU A 30 3.02 19.73 -4.02
CA GLU A 30 1.93 20.67 -3.72
C GLU A 30 0.59 19.95 -3.48
N ASP A 31 -0.08 20.31 -2.39
CA ASP A 31 -1.26 19.65 -1.82
C ASP A 31 -1.11 18.15 -1.51
N GLY A 32 0.11 17.60 -1.56
CA GLY A 32 0.36 16.17 -1.42
C GLY A 32 -0.11 15.62 -0.07
N GLU A 33 0.22 16.32 1.01
CA GLU A 33 -0.23 15.98 2.36
C GLU A 33 -1.75 16.02 2.49
N GLN A 34 -2.38 17.11 2.04
CA GLN A 34 -3.84 17.28 2.11
C GLN A 34 -4.56 16.16 1.34
N LYS A 35 -4.18 15.91 0.09
CA LYS A 35 -4.77 14.84 -0.74
C LYS A 35 -4.57 13.46 -0.11
N ALA A 36 -3.39 13.21 0.48
CA ALA A 36 -3.14 11.96 1.16
C ALA A 36 -3.98 11.81 2.44
N GLN A 37 -4.18 12.89 3.20
CA GLN A 37 -5.04 12.91 4.38
C GLN A 37 -6.50 12.63 4.01
N GLU A 38 -7.06 13.36 3.04
CA GLU A 38 -8.44 13.16 2.55
C GLU A 38 -8.66 11.70 2.12
N LEU A 39 -7.69 11.12 1.41
CA LEU A 39 -7.78 9.74 0.96
C LEU A 39 -7.63 8.74 2.10
N CYS A 40 -6.78 9.01 3.08
CA CYS A 40 -6.67 8.19 4.30
C CYS A 40 -7.99 8.19 5.07
N GLU A 41 -8.58 9.36 5.30
CA GLU A 41 -9.86 9.52 6.00
C GLU A 41 -10.98 8.78 5.26
N PHE A 42 -11.05 8.91 3.93
CA PHE A 42 -12.00 8.17 3.12
C PHE A 42 -11.84 6.65 3.24
N LEU A 43 -10.62 6.13 3.11
CA LEU A 43 -10.37 4.68 3.10
C LEU A 43 -10.46 4.03 4.49
N LEU A 44 -10.09 4.77 5.55
CA LEU A 44 -10.12 4.29 6.92
C LEU A 44 -11.47 4.55 7.61
N GLY A 45 -12.25 5.50 7.10
CA GLY A 45 -13.63 5.75 7.50
C GLY A 45 -14.62 4.97 6.65
N GLU A 46 -15.30 5.66 5.74
CA GLU A 46 -16.42 5.11 4.97
C GLU A 46 -16.05 3.95 4.02
N GLY A 47 -14.80 3.93 3.53
CA GLY A 47 -14.30 2.91 2.61
C GLY A 47 -13.77 1.63 3.27
N ARG A 48 -13.72 1.59 4.62
CA ARG A 48 -12.97 0.59 5.40
C ARG A 48 -13.43 -0.85 5.19
N ASP A 49 -14.70 -1.06 4.96
CA ASP A 49 -15.30 -2.39 4.77
C ASP A 49 -15.22 -2.91 3.32
N GLY A 50 -14.47 -2.19 2.46
CA GLY A 50 -14.32 -2.55 1.05
C GLY A 50 -15.43 -1.99 0.16
N ARG A 51 -16.29 -1.10 0.69
CA ARG A 51 -17.30 -0.40 -0.11
C ARG A 51 -16.75 0.79 -0.90
N TRP A 52 -15.47 1.13 -0.75
CA TRP A 52 -14.84 2.24 -1.46
C TRP A 52 -15.09 2.25 -2.99
N PRO A 53 -15.21 1.11 -3.72
CA PRO A 53 -15.50 1.15 -5.16
C PRO A 53 -16.93 1.55 -5.49
N MET A 54 -17.87 1.43 -4.55
CA MET A 54 -19.26 1.85 -4.74
C MET A 54 -19.38 3.37 -4.89
N ARG A 55 -18.38 4.11 -4.41
CA ARG A 55 -18.27 5.57 -4.51
C ARG A 55 -17.60 6.04 -5.81
N LEU A 56 -17.13 5.12 -6.66
CA LEU A 56 -16.78 5.45 -8.04
C LEU A 56 -18.06 5.92 -8.73
N THR A 57 -18.22 7.24 -8.81
CA THR A 57 -19.31 7.85 -9.54
C THR A 57 -18.93 7.90 -11.01
N VAL A 58 -19.95 7.72 -11.84
CA VAL A 58 -19.89 8.03 -13.26
C VAL A 58 -19.68 9.55 -13.32
N ALA A 59 -18.51 10.02 -13.76
CA ALA A 59 -18.38 11.43 -14.13
C ALA A 59 -19.48 11.71 -15.18
N LYS A 60 -20.30 12.74 -14.95
CA LYS A 60 -21.52 13.06 -15.72
C LYS A 60 -21.39 12.64 -17.20
N GLY A 61 -22.10 11.56 -17.58
CA GLY A 61 -22.24 11.12 -18.98
C GLY A 61 -21.29 10.03 -19.49
N LYS A 62 -20.42 9.41 -18.68
CA LYS A 62 -19.51 8.33 -19.13
C LYS A 62 -19.65 7.04 -18.32
N GLU A 63 -20.42 6.08 -18.81
CA GLU A 63 -20.60 4.72 -18.23
C GLU A 63 -19.27 3.97 -17.95
N GLU A 64 -18.15 4.43 -18.51
CA GLU A 64 -16.78 3.94 -18.32
C GLU A 64 -16.37 3.78 -16.83
N GLY A 65 -16.94 4.59 -15.92
CA GLY A 65 -16.65 4.49 -14.48
C GLY A 65 -17.15 3.21 -13.81
N LEU A 66 -18.19 2.57 -14.36
CA LEU A 66 -18.75 1.31 -13.83
C LEU A 66 -17.89 0.11 -14.22
N ASP A 67 -17.32 0.11 -15.42
CA ASP A 67 -16.46 -0.99 -15.85
C ASP A 67 -15.21 -1.08 -14.96
N MET A 68 -14.64 0.03 -14.52
CA MET A 68 -13.47 0.01 -13.65
C MET A 68 -13.72 -0.47 -12.21
N ARG A 69 -14.96 -0.83 -11.84
CA ARG A 69 -15.29 -1.29 -10.49
C ARG A 69 -14.84 -2.76 -10.29
N PRO A 70 -13.93 -3.05 -9.33
CA PRO A 70 -13.54 -4.42 -9.02
C PRO A 70 -14.70 -5.21 -8.38
N TYR A 71 -14.80 -6.50 -8.69
CA TYR A 71 -15.76 -7.41 -8.04
C TYR A 71 -15.26 -7.84 -6.66
N TYR A 72 -13.95 -7.91 -6.48
CA TYR A 72 -13.30 -8.20 -5.20
C TYR A 72 -12.47 -7.00 -4.74
N PRO A 73 -13.08 -6.03 -4.03
CA PRO A 73 -12.37 -4.87 -3.52
C PRO A 73 -11.28 -5.27 -2.52
N ILE A 74 -10.08 -4.75 -2.71
CA ILE A 74 -8.99 -4.88 -1.77
C ILE A 74 -9.40 -4.22 -0.45
N ARG A 75 -9.16 -4.97 0.63
CA ARG A 75 -9.26 -4.47 2.00
C ARG A 75 -7.87 -4.13 2.50
N PHE A 76 -7.62 -2.85 2.66
CA PHE A 76 -6.34 -2.37 3.18
C PHE A 76 -6.25 -2.62 4.69
N ARG A 77 -5.17 -3.27 5.12
CA ARG A 77 -4.87 -3.47 6.55
C ARG A 77 -4.47 -2.17 7.22
N SER A 78 -3.82 -1.30 6.46
CA SER A 78 -3.51 0.08 6.83
C SER A 78 -3.22 0.92 5.58
N VAL A 79 -3.34 2.23 5.74
CA VAL A 79 -3.04 3.24 4.72
C VAL A 79 -2.07 4.23 5.35
N HIS A 80 -1.00 4.58 4.62
CA HIS A 80 0.04 5.49 5.12
C HIS A 80 0.44 6.49 4.05
N ALA A 81 0.50 7.76 4.43
CA ALA A 81 1.09 8.82 3.64
C ALA A 81 2.61 8.80 3.83
N ILE A 82 3.38 8.83 2.74
CA ILE A 82 4.85 8.78 2.77
C ILE A 82 5.48 9.74 1.75
N SER A 83 6.70 10.16 2.03
CA SER A 83 7.60 10.70 1.01
C SER A 83 8.83 9.79 0.91
N ALA A 84 8.89 9.00 -0.17
CA ALA A 84 10.07 8.20 -0.43
C ALA A 84 11.31 9.08 -0.70
N LYS A 85 11.11 10.24 -1.35
CA LYS A 85 12.18 11.21 -1.67
C LYS A 85 12.80 11.78 -0.40
N GLU A 86 11.98 12.23 0.54
CA GLU A 86 12.42 12.82 1.81
C GLU A 86 12.66 11.76 2.90
N ARG A 87 12.62 10.46 2.53
CA ARG A 87 12.78 9.31 3.44
C ARG A 87 11.79 9.28 4.62
N GLN A 88 10.64 9.92 4.45
CA GLN A 88 9.56 9.94 5.43
C GLN A 88 8.68 8.71 5.22
N LEU A 89 9.04 7.60 5.88
CA LEU A 89 8.33 6.32 5.77
C LEU A 89 7.41 6.04 6.97
N GLY A 90 7.36 6.95 7.95
CA GLY A 90 6.53 6.80 9.15
C GLY A 90 6.72 5.44 9.83
N ASN A 91 5.61 4.75 10.09
CA ASN A 91 5.55 3.45 10.77
C ASN A 91 5.48 2.24 9.82
N VAL A 92 5.72 2.41 8.52
CA VAL A 92 5.58 1.34 7.52
C VAL A 92 6.41 0.11 7.87
N LYS A 93 7.66 0.29 8.34
CA LYS A 93 8.53 -0.82 8.77
C LYS A 93 7.89 -1.67 9.88
N THR A 94 7.24 -1.03 10.84
CA THR A 94 6.56 -1.71 11.95
C THR A 94 5.34 -2.48 11.46
N VAL A 95 4.55 -1.90 10.55
CA VAL A 95 3.39 -2.55 9.95
C VAL A 95 3.80 -3.79 9.15
N LEU A 96 4.82 -3.67 8.30
CA LEU A 96 5.33 -4.80 7.51
C LEU A 96 5.86 -5.92 8.40
N ARG A 97 6.61 -5.59 9.45
CA ARG A 97 7.07 -6.57 10.45
C ARG A 97 5.91 -7.29 11.12
N LYS A 98 4.83 -6.58 11.44
CA LYS A 98 3.63 -7.18 12.04
C LYS A 98 2.98 -8.18 11.08
N ILE A 99 2.76 -7.78 9.82
CA ILE A 99 2.18 -8.65 8.79
C ILE A 99 3.06 -9.88 8.57
N TYR A 100 4.37 -9.71 8.47
CA TYR A 100 5.30 -10.82 8.32
C TYR A 100 5.18 -11.84 9.46
N ARG A 101 5.16 -11.36 10.71
CA ARG A 101 5.02 -12.22 11.90
C ARG A 101 3.69 -12.98 11.91
N GLU A 102 2.61 -12.34 11.47
CA GLU A 102 1.29 -12.99 11.34
C GLU A 102 1.30 -14.09 10.27
N LEU A 103 1.98 -13.88 9.15
CA LEU A 103 2.08 -14.85 8.06
C LEU A 103 3.08 -15.98 8.32
N LYS A 104 4.05 -15.79 9.21
CA LYS A 104 5.11 -16.76 9.55
C LYS A 104 5.20 -16.97 11.08
N PRO A 105 4.16 -17.50 11.73
CA PRO A 105 4.11 -17.61 13.19
C PRO A 105 5.26 -18.45 13.78
N LEU A 106 5.81 -19.41 13.01
CA LEU A 106 6.86 -20.35 13.44
C LEU A 106 8.30 -19.87 13.16
N LYS A 107 8.53 -18.74 12.48
CA LYS A 107 9.88 -18.18 12.20
C LYS A 107 10.24 -16.98 13.07
N LYS A 108 9.63 -16.87 14.26
CA LYS A 108 9.72 -15.68 15.14
C LYS A 108 11.16 -15.33 15.57
N ALA A 109 12.11 -16.26 15.46
CA ALA A 109 13.50 -16.10 15.91
C ALA A 109 14.51 -15.68 14.81
N LEU A 110 14.21 -15.84 13.51
CA LEU A 110 15.23 -15.73 12.45
C LEU A 110 15.31 -14.36 11.75
N PHE A 111 14.33 -13.47 11.95
CA PHE A 111 14.18 -12.27 11.13
C PHE A 111 14.85 -11.00 11.67
N VAL A 112 15.49 -11.07 12.85
CA VAL A 112 16.27 -9.93 13.40
C VAL A 112 17.61 -9.81 12.66
N GLU A 113 18.20 -10.92 12.22
CA GLU A 113 19.53 -10.93 11.59
C GLU A 113 19.52 -10.52 10.11
N GLU A 114 18.54 -10.97 9.30
CA GLU A 114 18.60 -10.80 7.83
C GLU A 114 18.49 -9.34 7.32
N TRP A 115 17.98 -8.39 8.11
CA TRP A 115 17.75 -7.00 7.66
C TRP A 115 18.73 -5.98 8.25
N GLU A 116 19.59 -6.36 9.19
CA GLU A 116 20.66 -5.49 9.69
C GLU A 116 21.90 -5.49 8.78
N ASP A 117 22.00 -6.46 7.86
CA ASP A 117 23.24 -6.73 7.12
C ASP A 117 23.43 -5.90 5.84
N TRP A 118 22.43 -5.15 5.38
CA TRP A 118 22.59 -4.28 4.18
C TRP A 118 23.21 -2.91 4.51
N SER A 119 23.26 -2.53 5.79
CA SER A 119 23.92 -1.31 6.27
C SER A 119 25.43 -1.48 6.46
N ASN A 120 25.93 -2.71 6.48
CA ASN A 120 27.32 -3.06 6.80
C ASN A 120 28.17 -3.48 5.60
N HIS A 121 27.69 -3.30 4.36
CA HIS A 121 28.59 -3.42 3.23
C HIS A 121 29.69 -2.36 3.35
N PRO A 122 30.98 -2.75 3.51
CA PRO A 122 32.05 -1.79 3.36
C PRO A 122 31.91 -1.20 1.96
N LYS A 123 32.01 0.13 1.85
CA LYS A 123 32.19 0.80 0.57
C LYS A 123 33.43 0.19 -0.07
N GLY A 124 33.23 -0.79 -0.94
CA GLY A 124 34.28 -1.39 -1.73
C GLY A 124 34.97 -0.28 -2.48
N ASN A 125 36.26 -0.12 -2.21
CA ASN A 125 37.12 0.85 -2.84
C ASN A 125 36.98 0.79 -4.36
N ILE A 126 36.88 1.98 -4.95
CA ILE A 126 37.30 2.24 -6.32
C ILE A 126 38.74 1.71 -6.47
N LEU A 127 39.01 0.91 -7.50
CA LEU A 127 40.31 0.81 -8.16
C LEU A 127 40.13 0.15 -9.54
N CYS A 128 40.34 0.98 -10.57
CA CYS A 128 40.62 0.67 -11.98
C CYS A 128 39.55 -0.05 -12.81
#